data_AF-A0A3B8LCM4-F1
#
_entry.id   AF-A0A3B8LCM4-F1
#
_cell.length_a   1.000
_cell.length_b   1.000
_cell.length_c   1.000
_cell.angle_alpha   90.00
_cell.angle_beta   90.00
_cell.angle_gamma   90.00
#
_symmetry.space_group_name_H-M   'P 1'
#
loop_
_entity.id
_entity.type
_entity.pdbx_description
1 polymer ?
#
loop_
_entity_poly.entity_id
_entity_poly.type
_entity_poly.pdbx_seq_one_letter_code
_entity_poly.pdbx_strand_id
1 'polypeptide(L)'
;MRIPLIQSQFQQDEAWMAECAEVAPLSSSDEVILKDTWNKFVAWKHIGMEAFAERLYIEEPELLATLQSLGDEVEEIFFGLCDLAIRQLQPHTEQLGREAVCPVHVDPRVEWKTLPEYARWFADIGVKPHHWDVIRRVWLWSFRTSFILEEYETIELSRGKRSAFYRFFTRKIMAPMFDAIVSLKEALSSMKEAKRLWEEGVGLHTAPGSEWVHQLVAERPEWNHFFASSDPEAFGEALFSTIDSAVHQLDDEVSMFSSLREDSELFTAWDVRACAFSALPDVLVDFVVEDHQTVGAQALRTFLRRVCTIVSLPVRRNQKIFSKAKEWLELMAQECHWDVQQLQRRLDEIAEELRHTGTYTHTTEELS
;
A
#
# COMPACT_ATOMS: atom_id res chain seq x y z
N MET A 1 26.75 8.85 23.40
CA MET A 1 27.72 8.67 22.31
C MET A 1 26.91 8.43 21.05
N ARG A 2 26.72 9.45 20.20
CA ARG A 2 25.86 9.35 19.00
C ARG A 2 26.62 8.62 17.90
N ILE A 3 26.01 7.60 17.30
CA ILE A 3 26.63 6.72 16.30
C ILE A 3 26.79 7.49 14.97
N PRO A 4 27.99 7.58 14.37
CA PRO A 4 28.25 8.37 13.15
C PRO A 4 27.37 8.03 11.93
N LEU A 5 26.93 6.77 11.81
CA LEU A 5 26.06 6.29 10.71
C LEU A 5 24.66 6.94 10.72
N ILE A 6 24.13 7.21 11.91
CA ILE A 6 22.80 7.83 12.06
C ILE A 6 22.87 9.29 11.60
N GLN A 7 23.97 10.01 11.91
CA GLN A 7 24.15 11.39 11.48
C GLN A 7 24.29 11.52 9.95
N SER A 8 24.91 10.55 9.27
CA SER A 8 25.01 10.58 7.80
C SER A 8 23.67 10.32 7.09
N GLN A 9 22.81 9.46 7.65
CA GLN A 9 21.49 9.19 7.08
C GLN A 9 20.55 10.40 7.22
N PHE A 10 20.54 11.07 8.38
CA PHE A 10 19.75 12.29 8.56
C PHE A 10 20.20 13.42 7.62
N GLN A 11 21.50 13.57 7.37
CA GLN A 11 22.02 14.54 6.41
C GLN A 11 21.62 14.23 4.97
N GLN A 12 21.47 12.95 4.62
CA GLN A 12 21.01 12.52 3.30
C GLN A 12 19.50 12.75 3.13
N ASP A 13 18.68 12.45 4.15
CA ASP A 13 17.25 12.74 4.16
C ASP A 13 16.98 14.23 3.92
N GLU A 14 17.69 15.11 4.65
CA GLU A 14 17.61 16.56 4.47
C GLU A 14 18.05 16.99 3.06
N ALA A 15 19.09 16.37 2.51
CA ALA A 15 19.56 16.66 1.16
C ALA A 15 18.54 16.28 0.08
N TRP A 16 17.85 15.15 0.21
CA TRP A 16 16.79 14.76 -0.73
C TRP A 16 15.57 15.68 -0.66
N MET A 17 15.17 16.08 0.55
CA MET A 17 14.09 17.06 0.73
C MET A 17 14.45 18.42 0.13
N ALA A 18 15.70 18.88 0.33
CA ALA A 18 16.21 20.09 -0.30
C ALA A 18 16.21 19.99 -1.83
N GLU A 19 16.64 18.85 -2.39
CA GLU A 19 16.60 18.61 -3.83
C GLU A 19 15.18 18.77 -4.39
N CYS A 20 14.16 18.23 -3.73
CA CYS A 20 12.77 18.37 -4.17
C CYS A 20 12.31 19.84 -4.29
N ALA A 21 12.80 20.72 -3.42
CA ALA A 21 12.51 22.15 -3.47
C ALA A 21 13.27 22.87 -4.61
N GLU A 22 14.53 22.49 -4.84
CA GLU A 22 15.43 23.15 -5.79
C GLU A 22 15.23 22.74 -7.26
N VAL A 23 14.69 21.55 -7.51
CA VAL A 23 14.43 21.07 -8.88
C VAL A 23 13.52 22.05 -9.63
N ALA A 24 13.92 22.45 -10.85
CA ALA A 24 13.15 23.39 -11.66
C ALA A 24 11.69 22.91 -11.92
N PRO A 25 10.73 23.84 -12.07
CA PRO A 25 9.36 23.46 -12.42
C PRO A 25 9.30 22.80 -13.81
N LEU A 26 8.25 22.02 -14.03
CA LEU A 26 7.93 21.48 -15.36
C LEU A 26 7.40 22.61 -16.25
N SER A 27 7.92 22.69 -17.47
CA SER A 27 7.35 23.52 -18.54
C SER A 27 6.19 22.80 -19.23
N SER A 28 5.37 23.53 -19.98
CA SER A 28 4.28 22.90 -20.76
C SER A 28 4.78 21.87 -21.78
N SER A 29 5.98 22.08 -22.35
CA SER A 29 6.60 21.08 -23.23
C SER A 29 7.03 19.82 -22.48
N ASP A 30 7.49 19.97 -21.23
CA ASP A 30 7.85 18.81 -20.40
C ASP A 30 6.61 17.95 -20.12
N GLU A 31 5.48 18.57 -19.79
CA GLU A 31 4.22 17.87 -19.54
C GLU A 31 3.73 17.10 -20.77
N VAL A 32 3.86 17.68 -21.97
CA VAL A 32 3.49 17.01 -23.22
C VAL A 32 4.34 15.77 -23.45
N ILE A 33 5.67 15.88 -23.31
CA ILE A 33 6.58 14.74 -23.48
C ILE A 33 6.26 13.64 -22.46
N LEU A 34 6.08 14.00 -21.19
CA LEU A 34 5.73 13.04 -20.14
C LEU A 34 4.44 12.28 -20.45
N LYS A 35 3.39 13.00 -20.89
CA LYS A 35 2.10 12.38 -21.23
C LYS A 35 2.19 11.49 -22.45
N ASP A 36 2.87 11.94 -23.50
CA ASP A 36 3.04 11.18 -24.73
C ASP A 36 3.80 9.87 -24.46
N THR A 37 4.94 9.96 -23.79
CA THR A 37 5.73 8.78 -23.42
C THR A 37 4.97 7.84 -22.48
N TRP A 38 4.23 8.38 -21.50
CA TRP A 38 3.42 7.55 -20.62
C TRP A 38 2.32 6.82 -21.38
N ASN A 39 1.66 7.46 -22.35
CA ASN A 39 0.66 6.80 -23.19
C ASN A 39 1.25 5.64 -23.99
N LYS A 40 2.48 5.79 -24.51
CA LYS A 40 3.21 4.69 -25.14
C LYS A 40 3.48 3.57 -24.13
N PHE A 41 3.94 3.92 -22.92
CA PHE A 41 4.24 2.96 -21.85
C PHE A 41 3.01 2.17 -21.40
N VAL A 42 1.83 2.79 -21.32
CA VAL A 42 0.57 2.14 -20.90
C VAL A 42 0.24 0.92 -21.75
N ALA A 43 0.50 0.97 -23.07
CA ALA A 43 0.26 -0.17 -23.97
C ALA A 43 1.14 -1.38 -23.66
N TRP A 44 2.24 -1.18 -22.94
CA TRP A 44 3.25 -2.20 -22.60
C TRP A 44 3.45 -2.30 -21.08
N LYS A 45 2.46 -1.87 -20.29
CA LYS A 45 2.59 -1.73 -18.83
C LYS A 45 3.09 -2.98 -18.13
N HIS A 46 2.68 -4.18 -18.58
CA HIS A 46 3.06 -5.44 -17.94
C HIS A 46 4.57 -5.63 -17.99
N ILE A 47 5.17 -5.55 -19.17
CA ILE A 47 6.63 -5.71 -19.36
C ILE A 47 7.40 -4.60 -18.62
N GLY A 48 6.91 -3.35 -18.72
CA GLY A 48 7.58 -2.21 -18.12
C GLY A 48 7.56 -2.21 -16.59
N MET A 49 6.43 -2.63 -15.99
CA MET A 49 6.27 -2.68 -14.54
C MET A 49 6.91 -3.92 -13.91
N GLU A 50 6.87 -5.07 -14.59
CA GLU A 50 7.60 -6.29 -14.19
C GLU A 50 9.11 -6.00 -14.11
N ALA A 51 9.70 -5.46 -15.18
CA ALA A 51 11.11 -5.09 -15.19
C ALA A 51 11.46 -4.06 -14.10
N PHE A 52 10.56 -3.10 -13.84
CA PHE A 52 10.72 -2.12 -12.76
C PHE A 52 10.72 -2.79 -11.38
N ALA A 53 9.76 -3.69 -11.11
CA ALA A 53 9.63 -4.37 -9.82
C ALA A 53 10.82 -5.29 -9.54
N GLU A 54 11.22 -6.13 -10.52
CA GLU A 54 12.38 -7.00 -10.40
C GLU A 54 13.66 -6.21 -10.10
N ARG A 55 13.88 -5.12 -10.85
CA ARG A 55 15.05 -4.28 -10.67
C ARG A 55 15.03 -3.56 -9.31
N LEU A 56 13.87 -3.14 -8.85
CA LEU A 56 13.69 -2.50 -7.56
C LEU A 56 14.09 -3.45 -6.42
N TYR A 57 13.67 -4.71 -6.48
CA TYR A 57 14.04 -5.71 -5.47
C TYR A 57 15.53 -6.07 -5.47
N ILE A 58 16.18 -6.02 -6.63
CA ILE A 58 17.63 -6.24 -6.74
C ILE A 58 18.40 -5.05 -6.15
N GLU A 59 17.97 -3.82 -6.42
CA GLU A 59 18.69 -2.61 -5.97
C GLU A 59 18.41 -2.23 -4.52
N GLU A 60 17.24 -2.57 -3.97
CA GLU A 60 16.85 -2.26 -2.58
C GLU A 60 16.17 -3.45 -1.88
N PRO A 61 16.95 -4.41 -1.35
CA PRO A 61 16.41 -5.57 -0.63
C PRO A 61 15.64 -5.22 0.65
N GLU A 62 15.93 -4.09 1.31
CA GLU A 62 15.14 -3.64 2.48
C GLU A 62 13.70 -3.30 2.09
N LEU A 63 13.52 -2.72 0.91
CA LEU A 63 12.20 -2.41 0.37
C LEU A 63 11.45 -3.68 -0.05
N LEU A 64 12.14 -4.73 -0.51
CA LEU A 64 11.52 -6.04 -0.74
C LEU A 64 10.88 -6.56 0.55
N ALA A 65 11.58 -6.53 1.69
CA ALA A 65 11.00 -6.97 2.96
C ALA A 65 9.72 -6.20 3.33
N THR A 66 9.60 -4.95 2.86
CA THR A 66 8.43 -4.09 3.08
C THR A 66 7.27 -4.37 2.14
N LEU A 67 7.57 -4.67 0.87
CA LEU A 67 6.56 -4.81 -0.18
C LEU A 67 6.22 -6.27 -0.52
N GLN A 68 7.00 -7.26 -0.05
CA GLN A 68 6.83 -8.67 -0.42
C GLN A 68 5.44 -9.23 -0.10
N SER A 69 4.78 -8.75 0.95
CA SER A 69 3.45 -9.20 1.35
C SER A 69 2.36 -8.86 0.32
N LEU A 70 2.65 -7.97 -0.61
CA LEU A 70 1.77 -7.59 -1.71
C LEU A 70 1.93 -8.47 -2.95
N GLY A 71 3.05 -9.17 -3.11
CA GLY A 71 3.37 -9.93 -4.33
C GLY A 71 3.24 -9.08 -5.60
N ASP A 72 2.56 -9.62 -6.62
CA ASP A 72 2.36 -8.97 -7.92
C ASP A 72 1.58 -7.65 -7.85
N GLU A 73 0.92 -7.35 -6.72
CA GLU A 73 0.20 -6.08 -6.55
C GLU A 73 1.15 -4.87 -6.57
N VAL A 74 2.43 -5.04 -6.24
CA VAL A 74 3.41 -3.94 -6.23
C VAL A 74 3.46 -3.20 -7.58
N GLU A 75 3.41 -3.93 -8.69
CA GLU A 75 3.36 -3.35 -10.03
C GLU A 75 2.14 -2.46 -10.24
N GLU A 76 0.96 -2.95 -9.85
CA GLU A 76 -0.29 -2.22 -10.01
C GLU A 76 -0.32 -0.95 -9.15
N ILE A 77 0.24 -1.01 -7.93
CA ILE A 77 0.33 0.14 -7.02
C ILE A 77 1.22 1.23 -7.59
N PHE A 78 2.45 0.88 -8.01
CA PHE A 78 3.37 1.86 -8.58
C PHE A 78 2.86 2.42 -9.91
N PHE A 79 2.24 1.58 -10.73
CA PHE A 79 1.59 2.03 -11.96
C PHE A 79 0.47 3.03 -11.63
N GLY A 80 -0.41 2.70 -10.68
CA GLY A 80 -1.52 3.55 -10.25
C GLY A 80 -1.06 4.91 -9.73
N LEU A 81 -0.01 4.93 -8.90
CA LEU A 81 0.63 6.15 -8.42
C LEU A 81 1.17 7.03 -9.57
N CYS A 82 1.96 6.44 -10.47
CA CYS A 82 2.57 7.18 -11.58
C CYS A 82 1.52 7.70 -12.55
N ASP A 83 0.55 6.86 -12.90
CA ASP A 83 -0.56 7.19 -13.78
C ASP A 83 -1.38 8.34 -13.18
N LEU A 84 -1.73 8.27 -11.88
CA LEU A 84 -2.43 9.36 -11.20
C LEU A 84 -1.64 10.68 -11.25
N ALA A 85 -0.34 10.63 -10.94
CA ALA A 85 0.52 11.81 -10.94
C ALA A 85 0.63 12.47 -12.33
N ILE A 86 0.72 11.66 -13.39
CA ILE A 86 0.82 12.15 -14.78
C ILE A 86 -0.50 12.77 -15.24
N ARG A 87 -1.64 12.15 -14.90
CA ARG A 87 -2.97 12.68 -15.23
C ARG A 87 -3.24 14.04 -14.57
N GLN A 88 -2.70 14.25 -13.37
CA GLN A 88 -2.81 15.53 -12.66
C GLN A 88 -1.98 16.67 -13.27
N LEU A 89 -1.06 16.40 -14.23
CA LEU A 89 -0.31 17.46 -14.90
C LEU A 89 -1.23 18.37 -15.73
N GLN A 90 -2.16 17.79 -16.48
CA GLN A 90 -3.11 18.54 -17.32
C GLN A 90 -4.51 17.92 -17.25
N PRO A 91 -5.26 18.19 -16.16
CA PRO A 91 -6.58 17.58 -15.94
C PRO A 91 -7.61 17.90 -17.04
N HIS A 92 -7.48 19.05 -17.69
CA HIS A 92 -8.40 19.51 -18.73
C HIS A 92 -8.23 18.78 -20.08
N THR A 93 -7.06 18.16 -20.34
CA THR A 93 -6.82 17.39 -21.58
C THR A 93 -7.00 15.88 -21.41
N GLU A 94 -7.23 15.40 -20.19
CA GLU A 94 -7.54 13.98 -19.90
C GLU A 94 -8.77 13.48 -20.66
N GLN A 95 -9.83 14.29 -20.73
CA GLN A 95 -11.09 13.91 -21.38
C GLN A 95 -11.00 13.84 -22.91
N LEU A 96 -10.04 14.55 -23.53
CA LEU A 96 -9.97 14.75 -24.98
C LEU A 96 -8.99 13.81 -25.69
N GLY A 97 -8.00 13.25 -24.98
CA GLY A 97 -6.88 12.51 -25.59
C GLY A 97 -6.98 10.98 -25.54
N ARG A 98 -8.02 10.39 -24.94
CA ARG A 98 -8.06 8.96 -24.57
C ARG A 98 -9.36 8.22 -24.93
N GLU A 99 -10.02 8.59 -26.03
CA GLU A 99 -11.14 7.78 -26.56
C GLU A 99 -10.75 6.31 -26.86
N ALA A 100 -9.45 6.01 -26.97
CA ALA A 100 -8.93 4.67 -27.30
C ALA A 100 -8.36 3.86 -26.12
N VAL A 101 -8.20 4.42 -24.91
CA VAL A 101 -7.59 3.71 -23.78
C VAL A 101 -8.40 3.97 -22.51
N CYS A 102 -9.08 2.94 -22.00
CA CYS A 102 -9.81 3.02 -20.74
C CYS A 102 -8.87 3.53 -19.62
N PRO A 103 -9.27 4.56 -18.87
CA PRO A 103 -8.49 5.00 -17.73
C PRO A 103 -8.43 3.87 -16.69
N VAL A 104 -7.24 3.56 -16.16
CA VAL A 104 -7.07 2.57 -15.09
C VAL A 104 -7.81 3.01 -13.82
N HIS A 105 -7.91 4.32 -13.57
CA HIS A 105 -8.70 4.90 -12.47
C HIS A 105 -10.22 4.93 -12.70
N VAL A 106 -10.75 4.34 -13.78
CA VAL A 106 -12.21 4.03 -13.83
C VAL A 106 -12.51 2.81 -12.99
N ASP A 107 -11.50 2.00 -12.64
CA ASP A 107 -11.72 0.83 -11.80
C ASP A 107 -12.02 1.26 -10.35
N PRO A 108 -13.26 1.07 -9.86
CA PRO A 108 -13.61 1.36 -8.47
C PRO A 108 -12.79 0.52 -7.47
N ARG A 109 -12.02 -0.47 -7.94
CA ARG A 109 -11.11 -1.30 -7.14
C ARG A 109 -9.79 -0.61 -6.76
N VAL A 110 -9.42 0.52 -7.39
CA VAL A 110 -8.22 1.27 -6.95
C VAL A 110 -8.54 1.94 -5.62
N GLU A 111 -8.02 1.38 -4.52
CA GLU A 111 -8.32 1.84 -3.16
C GLU A 111 -7.90 3.29 -2.91
N TRP A 112 -6.79 3.75 -3.52
CA TRP A 112 -6.29 5.12 -3.37
C TRP A 112 -6.56 5.95 -4.61
N LYS A 113 -7.25 7.07 -4.41
CA LYS A 113 -7.73 7.95 -5.49
C LYS A 113 -6.90 9.23 -5.60
N THR A 114 -6.10 9.53 -4.60
CA THR A 114 -5.33 10.78 -4.49
C THR A 114 -3.86 10.52 -4.17
N LEU A 115 -2.96 11.43 -4.61
CA LEU A 115 -1.53 11.33 -4.26
C LEU A 115 -1.28 11.37 -2.75
N PRO A 116 -2.00 12.19 -1.94
CA PRO A 116 -1.86 12.14 -0.49
C PRO A 116 -2.22 10.78 0.14
N GLU A 117 -3.19 10.06 -0.42
CA GLU A 117 -3.55 8.71 0.07
C GLU A 117 -2.42 7.71 -0.20
N TYR A 118 -1.88 7.69 -1.43
CA TYR A 118 -0.69 6.89 -1.74
C TYR A 118 0.48 7.24 -0.82
N ALA A 119 0.74 8.54 -0.63
CA ALA A 119 1.85 9.00 0.19
C ALA A 119 1.74 8.58 1.65
N ARG A 120 0.55 8.70 2.23
CA ARG A 120 0.27 8.21 3.58
C ARG A 120 0.45 6.70 3.68
N TRP A 121 -0.09 5.95 2.73
CA TRP A 121 0.01 4.49 2.74
C TRP A 121 1.46 4.00 2.64
N PHE A 122 2.26 4.56 1.73
CA PHE A 122 3.68 4.23 1.61
C PHE A 122 4.47 4.57 2.88
N ALA A 123 4.15 5.69 3.55
CA ALA A 123 4.75 6.03 4.83
C ALA A 123 4.34 5.05 5.94
N ASP A 124 3.06 4.66 5.98
CA ASP A 124 2.52 3.73 6.99
C ASP A 124 3.20 2.35 6.88
N ILE A 125 3.36 1.80 5.67
CA ILE A 125 4.03 0.49 5.49
C ILE A 125 5.55 0.53 5.71
N GLY A 126 6.14 1.72 5.87
CA GLY A 126 7.56 1.88 6.21
C GLY A 126 8.49 2.21 5.04
N VAL A 127 7.99 2.77 3.94
CA VAL A 127 8.87 3.28 2.87
C VAL A 127 9.57 4.56 3.34
N LYS A 128 10.91 4.51 3.35
CA LYS A 128 11.79 5.58 3.84
C LYS A 128 12.26 6.51 2.72
N PRO A 129 12.80 7.70 3.03
CA PRO A 129 13.24 8.65 2.01
C PRO A 129 14.27 8.09 1.03
N HIS A 130 15.24 7.30 1.51
CA HIS A 130 16.26 6.69 0.65
C HIS A 130 15.69 5.68 -0.35
N HIS A 131 14.63 4.94 0.01
CA HIS A 131 13.95 4.04 -0.92
C HIS A 131 13.42 4.81 -2.13
N TRP A 132 12.90 6.03 -1.94
CA TRP A 132 12.37 6.85 -3.03
C TRP A 132 13.44 7.31 -4.03
N ASP A 133 14.69 7.47 -3.60
CA ASP A 133 15.80 7.73 -4.53
C ASP A 133 16.05 6.51 -5.43
N VAL A 134 16.04 5.30 -4.85
CA VAL A 134 16.18 4.05 -5.61
C VAL A 134 14.99 3.86 -6.54
N ILE A 135 13.76 4.03 -6.05
CA ILE A 135 12.53 3.97 -6.85
C ILE A 135 12.63 4.94 -8.04
N ARG A 136 13.03 6.19 -7.83
CA ARG A 136 13.22 7.17 -8.92
C ARG A 136 14.24 6.67 -9.94
N ARG A 137 15.39 6.16 -9.47
CA ARG A 137 16.46 5.67 -10.35
C ARG A 137 16.00 4.49 -11.19
N VAL A 138 15.32 3.53 -10.58
CA VAL A 138 14.78 2.34 -11.26
C VAL A 138 13.65 2.73 -12.22
N TRP A 139 12.78 3.67 -11.84
CA TRP A 139 11.75 4.22 -12.72
C TRP A 139 12.37 4.90 -13.96
N LEU A 140 13.39 5.74 -13.81
CA LEU A 140 14.08 6.35 -14.95
C LEU A 140 14.79 5.30 -15.82
N TRP A 141 15.31 4.24 -15.20
CA TRP A 141 15.94 3.14 -15.91
C TRP A 141 14.93 2.36 -16.76
N SER A 142 13.73 2.06 -16.23
CA SER A 142 12.73 1.27 -16.95
C SER A 142 12.27 1.94 -18.25
N PHE A 143 12.18 3.27 -18.27
CA PHE A 143 11.96 4.02 -19.52
C PHE A 143 13.12 3.89 -20.48
N ARG A 144 14.37 4.07 -20.01
CA ARG A 144 15.57 4.04 -20.87
C ARG A 144 15.81 2.67 -21.53
N THR A 145 15.35 1.60 -20.89
CA THR A 145 15.43 0.24 -21.44
C THR A 145 14.23 -0.14 -22.28
N SER A 146 13.21 0.70 -22.34
CA SER A 146 12.01 0.41 -23.11
C SER A 146 12.24 0.63 -24.61
N PHE A 147 11.84 -0.36 -25.42
CA PHE A 147 11.96 -0.31 -26.88
C PHE A 147 10.92 0.60 -27.55
N ILE A 148 10.01 1.18 -26.77
CA ILE A 148 8.85 1.94 -27.27
C ILE A 148 9.15 3.44 -27.43
N LEU A 149 10.34 3.89 -27.02
CA LEU A 149 10.73 5.29 -27.03
C LEU A 149 11.28 5.71 -28.40
N GLU A 150 10.87 6.89 -28.85
CA GLU A 150 11.45 7.56 -29.99
C GLU A 150 12.75 8.29 -29.60
N GLU A 151 13.46 8.80 -30.62
CA GLU A 151 14.77 9.43 -30.44
C GLU A 151 14.71 10.65 -29.51
N TYR A 152 13.67 11.49 -29.62
CA TYR A 152 13.56 12.68 -28.78
C TYR A 152 13.31 12.36 -27.30
N GLU A 153 12.61 11.26 -26.99
CA GLU A 153 12.33 10.80 -25.62
C GLU A 153 13.60 10.22 -25.00
N THR A 154 14.36 9.49 -25.81
CA THR A 154 15.69 8.98 -25.45
C THR A 154 16.66 10.13 -25.17
N ILE A 155 16.70 11.15 -26.03
CA ILE A 155 17.48 12.37 -25.82
C ILE A 155 17.02 13.07 -24.54
N GLU A 156 15.71 13.19 -24.30
CA GLU A 156 15.18 13.82 -23.10
C GLU A 156 15.64 13.10 -21.82
N LEU A 157 15.48 11.77 -21.76
CA LEU A 157 15.95 10.95 -20.65
C LEU A 157 17.46 11.02 -20.44
N SER A 158 18.24 11.18 -21.51
CA SER A 158 19.71 11.29 -21.44
C SER A 158 20.18 12.56 -20.71
N ARG A 159 19.33 13.58 -20.57
CA ARG A 159 19.63 14.83 -19.83
C ARG A 159 19.78 14.61 -18.31
N GLY A 160 19.52 13.40 -17.82
CA GLY A 160 19.70 13.04 -16.41
C GLY A 160 18.84 13.90 -15.50
N LYS A 161 19.45 14.58 -14.52
CA LYS A 161 18.74 15.49 -13.60
C LYS A 161 18.00 16.63 -14.30
N ARG A 162 18.41 16.98 -15.53
CA ARG A 162 17.77 18.00 -16.37
C ARG A 162 16.69 17.43 -17.30
N SER A 163 16.32 16.16 -17.17
CA SER A 163 15.20 15.59 -17.93
C SER A 163 13.85 15.96 -17.29
N ALA A 164 12.82 16.10 -18.10
CA ALA A 164 11.42 16.24 -17.67
C ALA A 164 11.02 15.11 -16.72
N PHE A 165 11.41 13.87 -17.01
CA PHE A 165 11.16 12.68 -16.20
C PHE A 165 11.74 12.78 -14.80
N TYR A 166 13.01 13.18 -14.67
CA TYR A 166 13.64 13.37 -13.37
C TYR A 166 12.92 14.45 -12.57
N ARG A 167 12.64 15.60 -13.21
CA ARG A 167 11.96 16.72 -12.54
C ARG A 167 10.55 16.36 -12.11
N PHE A 168 9.83 15.64 -12.96
CA PHE A 168 8.49 15.14 -12.69
C PHE A 168 8.49 14.20 -11.49
N PHE A 169 9.28 13.14 -11.53
CA PHE A 169 9.29 12.15 -10.45
C PHE A 169 9.67 12.81 -9.12
N THR A 170 10.70 13.65 -9.13
CA THR A 170 11.18 14.33 -7.92
C THR A 170 10.11 15.28 -7.34
N ARG A 171 9.47 16.11 -8.16
CA ARG A 171 8.52 17.13 -7.66
C ARG A 171 7.10 16.62 -7.44
N LYS A 172 6.63 15.70 -8.30
CA LYS A 172 5.22 15.27 -8.34
C LYS A 172 5.00 13.95 -7.62
N ILE A 173 6.04 13.13 -7.47
CA ILE A 173 5.96 11.86 -6.75
C ILE A 173 6.73 11.95 -5.43
N MET A 174 8.05 12.17 -5.44
CA MET A 174 8.85 12.10 -4.21
C MET A 174 8.48 13.16 -3.17
N ALA A 175 8.26 14.42 -3.57
CA ALA A 175 7.96 15.49 -2.62
C ALA A 175 6.73 15.21 -1.74
N PRO A 176 5.54 14.84 -2.29
CA PRO A 176 4.41 14.39 -1.47
C PRO A 176 4.72 13.21 -0.52
N MET A 177 5.58 12.28 -0.94
CA MET A 177 5.97 11.13 -0.11
C MET A 177 6.81 11.57 1.09
N PHE A 178 7.73 12.52 0.87
CA PHE A 178 8.53 13.09 1.94
C PHE A 178 7.67 13.90 2.91
N ASP A 179 6.72 14.69 2.41
CA ASP A 179 5.78 15.44 3.26
C ASP A 179 4.96 14.49 4.15
N ALA A 180 4.52 13.35 3.61
CA ALA A 180 3.80 12.32 4.36
C ALA A 180 4.68 11.65 5.43
N ILE A 181 5.95 11.35 5.11
CA ILE A 181 6.92 10.78 6.07
C ILE A 181 7.19 11.78 7.21
N VAL A 182 7.36 13.07 6.90
CA VAL A 182 7.54 14.12 7.91
C VAL A 182 6.31 14.23 8.80
N SER A 183 5.13 14.31 8.19
CA SER A 183 3.84 14.37 8.92
C SER A 183 3.64 13.16 9.83
N LEU A 184 4.04 11.96 9.37
CA LEU A 184 4.00 10.74 10.18
C LEU A 184 4.94 10.82 11.38
N LYS A 185 6.19 11.26 11.18
CA LYS A 185 7.17 11.44 12.27
C LYS A 185 6.67 12.45 13.31
N GLU A 186 6.05 13.55 12.87
CA GLU A 186 5.48 14.56 13.76
C GLU A 186 4.29 13.99 14.55
N ALA A 187 3.38 13.27 13.90
CA ALA A 187 2.23 12.65 14.57
C ALA A 187 2.65 11.59 15.60
N LEU A 188 3.75 10.88 15.35
CA LEU A 188 4.32 9.89 16.27
C LEU A 188 5.31 10.49 17.29
N SER A 189 5.48 11.82 17.34
CA SER A 189 6.39 12.45 18.30
C SER A 189 5.95 12.28 19.77
N SER A 190 4.66 12.05 20.01
CA SER A 190 4.06 11.79 21.33
C SER A 190 3.75 10.31 21.55
N MET A 191 4.60 9.42 21.02
CA MET A 191 4.35 7.97 21.12
C MET A 191 4.43 7.45 22.56
N LYS A 192 5.14 8.13 23.46
CA LYS A 192 5.17 7.76 24.89
C LYS A 192 3.81 7.95 25.54
N GLU A 193 3.14 9.07 25.27
CA GLU A 193 1.78 9.32 25.72
C GLU A 193 0.79 8.33 25.08
N ALA A 194 0.95 8.01 23.79
CA ALA A 194 0.13 7.02 23.10
C ALA A 194 0.26 5.62 23.73
N LYS A 195 1.49 5.18 24.01
CA LYS A 195 1.77 3.91 24.69
C LYS A 195 1.11 3.84 26.06
N ARG A 196 1.23 4.91 26.85
CA ARG A 196 0.58 4.98 28.16
C ARG A 196 -0.94 4.89 28.06
N LEU A 197 -1.56 5.59 27.11
CA LEU A 197 -3.01 5.52 26.88
C LEU A 197 -3.45 4.10 26.48
N TRP A 198 -2.68 3.43 25.62
CA TRP A 198 -2.93 2.03 25.27
C TRP A 198 -2.86 1.11 26.49
N GLU A 199 -1.77 1.18 27.26
CA GLU A 199 -1.57 0.34 28.45
C GLU A 199 -2.62 0.60 29.55
N GLU A 200 -2.93 1.88 29.83
CA GLU A 200 -3.96 2.27 30.80
C GLU A 200 -5.34 1.79 30.35
N GLY A 201 -5.70 2.00 29.08
CA GLY A 201 -7.01 1.62 28.53
C GLY A 201 -7.19 0.11 28.46
N VAL A 202 -6.25 -0.62 27.86
CA VAL A 202 -6.29 -2.09 27.78
C VAL A 202 -6.28 -2.73 29.17
N GLY A 203 -5.53 -2.16 30.11
CA GLY A 203 -5.43 -2.65 31.49
C GLY A 203 -6.74 -2.58 32.30
N LEU A 204 -7.77 -1.88 31.81
CA LEU A 204 -9.11 -1.86 32.41
C LEU A 204 -9.92 -3.12 32.10
N HIS A 205 -9.48 -3.92 31.13
CA HIS A 205 -10.22 -5.05 30.59
C HIS A 205 -9.55 -6.37 30.93
N THR A 206 -10.35 -7.42 31.09
CA THR A 206 -9.84 -8.78 31.39
C THR A 206 -9.60 -9.59 30.12
N ALA A 207 -10.42 -9.36 29.10
CA ALA A 207 -10.32 -9.94 27.76
C ALA A 207 -10.56 -8.82 26.74
N PRO A 208 -9.60 -7.89 26.55
CA PRO A 208 -9.81 -6.65 25.81
C PRO A 208 -10.28 -6.88 24.38
N GLY A 209 -9.78 -7.92 23.71
CA GLY A 209 -10.19 -8.25 22.33
C GLY A 209 -11.66 -8.67 22.24
N SER A 210 -12.07 -9.59 23.10
CA SER A 210 -13.44 -10.11 23.15
C SER A 210 -14.44 -9.04 23.60
N GLU A 211 -14.08 -8.26 24.63
CA GLU A 211 -14.89 -7.14 25.14
C GLU A 211 -15.05 -6.04 24.07
N TRP A 212 -13.99 -5.69 23.35
CA TRP A 212 -14.02 -4.75 22.23
C TRP A 212 -14.95 -5.22 21.11
N VAL A 213 -14.87 -6.49 20.72
CA VAL A 213 -15.73 -7.08 19.67
C VAL A 213 -17.20 -7.00 20.08
N HIS A 214 -17.54 -7.33 21.33
CA HIS A 214 -18.91 -7.26 21.84
C HIS A 214 -19.43 -5.82 21.79
N GLN A 215 -18.62 -4.85 22.21
CA GLN A 215 -18.99 -3.44 22.13
C GLN A 215 -19.16 -2.97 20.68
N LEU A 216 -18.22 -3.32 19.81
CA LEU A 216 -18.26 -2.97 18.39
C LEU A 216 -19.53 -3.49 17.70
N VAL A 217 -19.87 -4.76 17.90
CA VAL A 217 -21.07 -5.37 17.29
C VAL A 217 -22.35 -4.81 17.90
N ALA A 218 -22.35 -4.46 19.19
CA ALA A 218 -23.51 -3.86 19.85
C ALA A 218 -23.77 -2.42 19.36
N GLU A 219 -22.72 -1.61 19.21
CA GLU A 219 -22.81 -0.22 18.79
C GLU A 219 -22.96 -0.07 17.27
N ARG A 220 -22.35 -0.99 16.50
CA ARG A 220 -22.30 -0.96 15.04
C ARG A 220 -22.58 -2.35 14.45
N PRO A 221 -23.85 -2.82 14.46
CA PRO A 221 -24.22 -4.17 14.02
C PRO A 221 -23.85 -4.50 12.57
N GLU A 222 -23.64 -3.49 11.73
CA GLU A 222 -23.13 -3.64 10.36
C GLU A 222 -21.77 -4.34 10.31
N TRP A 223 -20.95 -4.26 11.37
CA TRP A 223 -19.64 -4.90 11.40
C TRP A 223 -19.70 -6.42 11.33
N ASN A 224 -20.83 -7.04 11.68
CA ASN A 224 -21.04 -8.49 11.50
C ASN A 224 -20.78 -8.95 10.06
N HIS A 225 -21.11 -8.12 9.07
CA HIS A 225 -20.89 -8.50 7.66
C HIS A 225 -19.42 -8.54 7.25
N PHE A 226 -18.52 -7.97 8.08
CA PHE A 226 -17.09 -7.98 7.82
C PHE A 226 -16.43 -9.24 8.34
N PHE A 227 -17.01 -9.92 9.33
CA PHE A 227 -16.46 -11.15 9.91
C PHE A 227 -16.93 -12.43 9.21
N ALA A 228 -17.89 -12.35 8.28
CA ALA A 228 -18.41 -13.49 7.52
C ALA A 228 -18.68 -14.74 8.39
N SER A 229 -17.94 -15.83 8.18
CA SER A 229 -18.01 -17.08 8.96
C SER A 229 -16.95 -17.20 10.07
N SER A 230 -16.11 -16.17 10.25
CA SER A 230 -15.02 -16.15 11.21
C SER A 230 -15.51 -15.86 12.61
N ASP A 231 -14.79 -16.39 13.61
CA ASP A 231 -14.98 -16.05 15.02
C ASP A 231 -14.47 -14.61 15.29
N PRO A 232 -15.37 -13.64 15.54
CA PRO A 232 -14.98 -12.25 15.74
C PRO A 232 -14.16 -12.06 17.03
N GLU A 233 -14.42 -12.85 18.08
CA GLU A 233 -13.71 -12.74 19.36
C GLU A 233 -12.26 -13.21 19.22
N ALA A 234 -12.04 -14.34 18.55
CA ALA A 234 -10.69 -14.83 18.26
C ALA A 234 -9.88 -13.83 17.41
N PHE A 235 -10.54 -13.19 16.43
CA PHE A 235 -9.93 -12.11 15.66
C PHE A 235 -9.55 -10.92 16.57
N GLY A 236 -10.46 -10.51 17.46
CA GLY A 236 -10.23 -9.41 18.40
C GLY A 236 -9.03 -9.67 19.31
N GLU A 237 -8.95 -10.85 19.91
CA GLU A 237 -7.81 -11.23 20.76
C GLU A 237 -6.49 -11.27 19.99
N ALA A 238 -6.47 -11.82 18.78
CA ALA A 238 -5.30 -11.82 17.92
C ALA A 238 -4.85 -10.39 17.57
N LEU A 239 -5.80 -9.51 17.25
CA LEU A 239 -5.53 -8.11 16.94
C LEU A 239 -4.95 -7.34 18.13
N PHE A 240 -5.54 -7.48 19.32
CA PHE A 240 -5.02 -6.83 20.53
C PHE A 240 -3.63 -7.36 20.91
N SER A 241 -3.40 -8.67 20.81
CA SER A 241 -2.08 -9.26 21.07
C SER A 241 -1.01 -8.75 20.08
N THR A 242 -1.39 -8.57 18.81
CA THR A 242 -0.51 -8.04 17.77
C THR A 242 -0.17 -6.57 18.03
N ILE A 243 -1.19 -5.76 18.34
CA ILE A 243 -1.00 -4.34 18.67
C ILE A 243 -0.15 -4.19 19.92
N ASP A 244 -0.43 -4.97 20.98
CA ASP A 244 0.30 -4.90 22.23
C ASP A 244 1.79 -5.22 22.02
N SER A 245 2.08 -6.28 21.26
CA SER A 245 3.45 -6.62 20.87
C SER A 245 4.14 -5.47 20.12
N ALA A 246 3.44 -4.83 19.18
CA ALA A 246 3.96 -3.69 18.43
C ALA A 246 4.20 -2.46 19.32
N VAL A 247 3.30 -2.16 20.27
CA VAL A 247 3.46 -1.07 21.26
C VAL A 247 4.68 -1.31 22.15
N HIS A 248 4.97 -2.57 22.50
CA HIS A 248 6.14 -2.90 23.30
C HIS A 248 7.46 -2.83 22.52
N GLN A 249 7.41 -2.89 21.18
CA GLN A 249 8.58 -2.83 20.29
C GLN A 249 8.82 -1.45 19.67
N LEU A 250 8.10 -0.40 20.09
CA LEU A 250 8.18 0.95 19.50
C LEU A 250 9.59 1.57 19.44
N ASP A 251 10.46 1.20 20.38
CA ASP A 251 11.83 1.72 20.43
C ASP A 251 12.74 1.11 19.33
N ASP A 252 12.32 0.01 18.71
CA ASP A 252 13.00 -0.65 17.59
C ASP A 252 12.01 -0.88 16.43
N GLU A 253 11.92 0.13 15.56
CA GLU A 253 11.05 0.11 14.38
C GLU A 253 11.30 -1.10 13.48
N VAL A 254 12.56 -1.55 13.32
CA VAL A 254 12.89 -2.68 12.44
C VAL A 254 12.30 -3.97 13.00
N SER A 255 12.51 -4.23 14.29
CA SER A 255 11.95 -5.40 14.98
C SER A 255 10.42 -5.35 15.00
N MET A 256 9.84 -4.19 15.29
CA MET A 256 8.38 -3.98 15.26
C MET A 256 7.78 -4.35 13.90
N PHE A 257 8.38 -3.86 12.81
CA PHE A 257 7.91 -4.19 11.47
C PHE A 257 8.08 -5.67 11.10
N SER A 258 9.18 -6.30 11.52
CA SER A 258 9.38 -7.72 11.28
C SER A 258 8.31 -8.55 11.98
N SER A 259 8.10 -8.31 13.27
CA SER A 259 7.08 -9.02 14.07
C SER A 259 5.68 -8.79 13.51
N LEU A 260 5.33 -7.55 13.19
CA LEU A 260 4.02 -7.22 12.61
C LEU A 260 3.76 -7.94 11.28
N ARG A 261 4.79 -8.14 10.45
CA ARG A 261 4.66 -8.87 9.19
C ARG A 261 4.45 -10.36 9.44
N GLU A 262 5.16 -10.94 10.40
CA GLU A 262 4.97 -12.34 10.79
C GLU A 262 3.55 -12.55 11.35
N ASP A 263 3.12 -11.70 12.27
CA ASP A 263 1.77 -11.74 12.86
C ASP A 263 0.67 -11.50 11.83
N SER A 264 0.94 -10.68 10.80
CA SER A 264 -0.05 -10.36 9.76
C SER A 264 -0.53 -11.58 8.96
N GLU A 265 0.30 -12.62 8.82
CA GLU A 265 -0.08 -13.84 8.10
C GLU A 265 -1.17 -14.61 8.84
N LEU A 266 -1.26 -14.50 10.18
CA LEU A 266 -2.36 -15.08 10.96
C LEU A 266 -3.71 -14.57 10.46
N PHE A 267 -3.75 -13.33 9.98
CA PHE A 267 -4.98 -12.69 9.56
C PHE A 267 -5.53 -13.16 8.23
N THR A 268 -4.75 -13.93 7.47
CA THR A 268 -5.21 -14.57 6.23
C THR A 268 -6.19 -15.71 6.47
N ALA A 269 -6.18 -16.31 7.67
CA ALA A 269 -7.07 -17.40 8.03
C ALA A 269 -8.49 -16.93 8.36
N TRP A 270 -8.64 -15.66 8.79
CA TRP A 270 -9.95 -15.06 9.03
C TRP A 270 -10.51 -14.48 7.72
N ASP A 271 -11.77 -14.78 7.44
CA ASP A 271 -12.54 -14.22 6.33
C ASP A 271 -13.02 -12.79 6.66
N VAL A 272 -12.05 -11.91 6.92
CA VAL A 272 -12.28 -10.49 7.19
C VAL A 272 -11.94 -9.66 5.97
N ARG A 273 -12.81 -8.70 5.61
CA ARG A 273 -12.55 -7.85 4.44
C ARG A 273 -11.39 -6.90 4.70
N ALA A 274 -10.42 -6.81 3.78
CA ALA A 274 -9.27 -5.91 3.91
C ALA A 274 -9.68 -4.44 4.11
N CYS A 275 -10.78 -4.00 3.49
CA CYS A 275 -11.30 -2.65 3.65
C CYS A 275 -11.75 -2.31 5.07
N ALA A 276 -12.12 -3.31 5.89
CA ALA A 276 -12.53 -3.10 7.28
C ALA A 276 -11.38 -2.58 8.15
N PHE A 277 -10.14 -2.98 7.85
CA PHE A 277 -8.95 -2.57 8.60
C PHE A 277 -8.71 -1.07 8.56
N SER A 278 -9.19 -0.37 7.53
CA SER A 278 -9.07 1.10 7.45
C SER A 278 -9.90 1.85 8.49
N ALA A 279 -10.98 1.23 9.00
CA ALA A 279 -11.89 1.82 9.97
C ALA A 279 -11.58 1.40 11.42
N LEU A 280 -10.80 0.32 11.62
CA LEU A 280 -10.40 -0.18 12.95
C LEU A 280 -9.69 0.85 13.84
N PRO A 281 -8.78 1.71 13.35
CA PRO A 281 -8.02 2.60 14.22
C PRO A 281 -8.89 3.53 15.05
N ASP A 282 -9.96 4.06 14.46
CA ASP A 282 -10.87 4.97 15.18
C ASP A 282 -11.67 4.21 16.23
N VAL A 283 -12.22 3.04 15.89
CA VAL A 283 -12.99 2.20 16.82
C VAL A 283 -12.12 1.71 17.99
N LEU A 284 -10.86 1.36 17.73
CA LEU A 284 -9.91 0.93 18.75
C LEU A 284 -9.56 2.09 19.70
N VAL A 285 -9.37 3.30 19.18
CA VAL A 285 -9.15 4.49 20.02
C VAL A 285 -10.39 4.79 20.87
N ASP A 286 -11.58 4.73 20.28
CA ASP A 286 -12.84 4.97 20.99
C ASP A 286 -13.04 3.99 22.16
N PHE A 287 -12.49 2.77 22.04
CA PHE A 287 -12.53 1.76 23.10
C PHE A 287 -11.55 2.02 24.24
N VAL A 288 -10.31 2.44 23.93
CA VAL A 288 -9.23 2.55 24.94
C VAL A 288 -9.01 3.97 25.48
N VAL A 289 -9.62 5.00 24.88
CA VAL A 289 -9.37 6.41 25.25
C VAL A 289 -10.68 7.16 25.51
N GLU A 290 -10.81 7.77 26.69
CA GLU A 290 -11.97 8.63 27.01
C GLU A 290 -11.88 10.03 26.35
N ASP A 291 -10.71 10.68 26.38
CA ASP A 291 -10.46 11.99 25.77
C ASP A 291 -9.72 11.88 24.42
N HIS A 292 -10.52 11.93 23.36
CA HIS A 292 -10.11 11.74 21.97
C HIS A 292 -9.35 12.93 21.36
N GLN A 293 -9.34 14.10 22.03
CA GLN A 293 -8.71 15.32 21.50
C GLN A 293 -7.26 15.51 21.96
N THR A 294 -6.75 14.61 22.80
CA THR A 294 -5.38 14.69 23.28
C THR A 294 -4.37 14.37 22.16
N VAL A 295 -3.17 14.96 22.27
CA VAL A 295 -2.05 14.66 21.35
C VAL A 295 -1.69 13.16 21.41
N GLY A 296 -1.77 12.55 22.60
CA GLY A 296 -1.56 11.11 22.78
C GLY A 296 -2.59 10.26 22.02
N ALA A 297 -3.88 10.64 22.04
CA ALA A 297 -4.93 9.94 21.30
C ALA A 297 -4.70 10.02 19.78
N GLN A 298 -4.26 11.18 19.27
CA GLN A 298 -3.94 11.34 17.85
C GLN A 298 -2.70 10.54 17.43
N ALA A 299 -1.68 10.48 18.28
CA ALA A 299 -0.49 9.65 18.08
C ALA A 299 -0.87 8.16 18.08
N LEU A 300 -1.72 7.73 19.03
CA LEU A 300 -2.23 6.36 19.09
C LEU A 300 -3.04 6.00 17.85
N ARG A 301 -3.98 6.85 17.42
CA ARG A 301 -4.74 6.67 16.18
C ARG A 301 -3.83 6.48 14.96
N THR A 302 -2.79 7.30 14.86
CA THR A 302 -1.81 7.22 13.77
C THR A 302 -1.02 5.91 13.81
N PHE A 303 -0.60 5.49 15.00
CA PHE A 303 0.08 4.23 15.21
C PHE A 303 -0.81 3.01 14.88
N LEU A 304 -2.04 2.99 15.38
CA LEU A 304 -3.00 1.90 15.11
C LEU A 304 -3.34 1.81 13.63
N ARG A 305 -3.47 2.94 12.93
CA ARG A 305 -3.61 2.95 11.46
C ARG A 305 -2.45 2.26 10.78
N ARG A 306 -1.22 2.53 11.23
CA ARG A 306 -0.02 1.89 10.71
C ARG A 306 -0.07 0.38 10.88
N VAL A 307 -0.35 -0.08 12.11
CA VAL A 307 -0.48 -1.50 12.44
C VAL A 307 -1.55 -2.16 11.59
N CYS A 308 -2.77 -1.61 11.55
CA CYS A 308 -3.88 -2.15 10.77
C CYS A 308 -3.56 -2.20 9.26
N THR A 309 -2.84 -1.20 8.75
CA THR A 309 -2.41 -1.17 7.34
C THR A 309 -1.48 -2.34 7.03
N ILE A 310 -0.45 -2.56 7.86
CA ILE A 310 0.52 -3.66 7.69
C ILE A 310 -0.17 -5.01 7.83
N VAL A 311 -0.98 -5.17 8.87
CA VAL A 311 -1.74 -6.40 9.14
C VAL A 311 -2.68 -6.76 7.99
N SER A 312 -3.24 -5.75 7.32
CA SER A 312 -4.15 -5.97 6.19
C SER A 312 -3.47 -6.41 4.89
N LEU A 313 -2.14 -6.29 4.75
CA LEU A 313 -1.46 -6.52 3.46
C LEU A 313 -1.64 -7.96 2.93
N PRO A 314 -1.41 -9.03 3.74
CA PRO A 314 -1.62 -10.39 3.27
C PRO A 314 -3.09 -10.71 2.97
N VAL A 315 -4.00 -10.17 3.79
CA VAL A 315 -5.46 -10.30 3.58
C VAL A 315 -5.84 -9.69 2.23
N ARG A 316 -5.37 -8.47 1.97
CA ARG A 316 -5.60 -7.76 0.70
C ARG A 316 -5.05 -8.55 -0.49
N ARG A 317 -3.82 -9.07 -0.40
CA ARG A 317 -3.22 -9.94 -1.42
C ARG A 317 -4.15 -11.11 -1.74
N ASN A 318 -4.58 -11.86 -0.72
CA ASN A 318 -5.45 -13.04 -0.90
C ASN A 318 -6.80 -12.66 -1.53
N GLN A 319 -7.42 -11.55 -1.10
CA GLN A 319 -8.68 -11.08 -1.69
C GLN A 319 -8.53 -10.70 -3.16
N LYS A 320 -7.38 -10.14 -3.54
CA LYS A 320 -7.10 -9.79 -4.93
C LYS A 320 -6.87 -11.03 -5.79
N ILE A 321 -6.09 -12.00 -5.31
CA ILE A 321 -5.91 -13.29 -5.99
C ILE A 321 -7.27 -13.96 -6.18
N PHE A 322 -8.09 -14.02 -5.13
CA PHE A 322 -9.44 -14.56 -5.19
C PHE A 322 -10.33 -13.83 -6.20
N SER A 323 -10.29 -12.49 -6.24
CA SER A 323 -11.06 -11.69 -7.17
C SER A 323 -10.66 -11.97 -8.63
N LYS A 324 -9.36 -12.03 -8.93
CA LYS A 324 -8.86 -12.39 -10.26
C LYS A 324 -9.26 -13.82 -10.66
N ALA A 325 -9.12 -14.77 -9.73
CA ALA A 325 -9.53 -16.15 -9.92
C ALA A 325 -11.03 -16.26 -10.22
N LYS A 326 -11.85 -15.52 -9.47
CA LYS A 326 -13.30 -15.47 -9.66
C LYS A 326 -13.67 -14.91 -11.03
N GLU A 327 -13.08 -13.81 -11.46
CA GLU A 327 -13.36 -13.24 -12.80
C GLU A 327 -13.03 -14.23 -13.92
N TRP A 328 -11.91 -14.94 -13.79
CA TRP A 328 -11.53 -15.98 -14.75
C TRP A 328 -12.49 -17.17 -14.71
N LEU A 329 -12.86 -17.66 -13.52
CA LEU A 329 -13.81 -18.77 -13.37
C LEU A 329 -15.21 -18.43 -13.87
N GLU A 330 -15.66 -17.18 -13.71
CA GLU A 330 -16.94 -16.74 -14.27
C GLU A 330 -16.93 -16.78 -15.80
N LEU A 331 -15.79 -16.45 -16.43
CA LEU A 331 -15.62 -16.62 -17.89
C LEU A 331 -15.59 -18.09 -18.27
N MET A 332 -14.85 -18.93 -17.54
CA MET A 332 -14.78 -20.37 -17.82
C MET A 332 -16.12 -21.06 -17.60
N ALA A 333 -16.86 -20.72 -16.56
CA ALA A 333 -18.20 -21.26 -16.33
C ALA A 333 -19.14 -20.95 -17.50
N GLN A 334 -19.01 -19.78 -18.12
CA GLN A 334 -19.78 -19.41 -19.32
C GLN A 334 -19.37 -20.25 -20.54
N GLU A 335 -18.07 -20.35 -20.80
CA GLU A 335 -17.51 -21.06 -21.97
C GLU A 335 -17.66 -22.59 -21.88
N CYS A 336 -17.45 -23.15 -20.69
CA CYS A 336 -17.54 -24.59 -20.41
C CYS A 336 -18.92 -25.04 -19.92
N HIS A 337 -19.90 -24.12 -19.86
CA HIS A 337 -21.28 -24.37 -19.43
C HIS A 337 -21.41 -25.02 -18.04
N TRP A 338 -20.60 -24.56 -17.09
CA TRP A 338 -20.72 -25.00 -15.70
C TRP A 338 -22.03 -24.53 -15.09
N ASP A 339 -22.58 -25.34 -14.20
CA ASP A 339 -23.70 -24.91 -13.37
C ASP A 339 -23.23 -24.02 -12.20
N VAL A 340 -24.18 -23.32 -11.58
CA VAL A 340 -23.91 -22.40 -10.47
C VAL A 340 -23.30 -23.11 -9.26
N GLN A 341 -23.64 -24.38 -9.03
CA GLN A 341 -23.12 -25.15 -7.90
C GLN A 341 -21.66 -25.55 -8.12
N GLN A 342 -21.28 -25.90 -9.36
CA GLN A 342 -19.92 -26.19 -9.76
C GLN A 342 -19.03 -24.97 -9.59
N LEU A 343 -19.48 -23.80 -10.08
CA LEU A 343 -18.77 -22.53 -9.91
C LEU A 343 -18.60 -22.20 -8.42
N GLN A 344 -19.67 -22.26 -7.63
CA GLN A 344 -19.61 -21.94 -6.21
C GLN A 344 -18.68 -22.90 -5.45
N ARG A 345 -18.78 -24.21 -5.69
CA ARG A 345 -17.89 -25.19 -5.08
C ARG A 345 -16.42 -24.90 -5.38
N ARG A 346 -16.10 -24.57 -6.64
CA ARG A 346 -14.71 -24.24 -7.01
C ARG A 346 -14.24 -22.95 -6.36
N LEU A 347 -15.09 -21.94 -6.26
CA LEU A 347 -14.79 -20.71 -5.51
C LEU A 347 -14.52 -21.01 -4.03
N ASP A 348 -15.31 -21.87 -3.39
CA ASP A 348 -15.11 -22.27 -2.00
C ASP A 348 -13.79 -23.03 -1.81
N GLU A 349 -13.43 -23.91 -2.74
CA GLU A 349 -12.14 -24.62 -2.76
C GLU A 349 -10.95 -23.65 -2.88
N ILE A 350 -11.02 -22.66 -3.77
CA ILE A 350 -9.96 -21.66 -3.94
C ILE A 350 -9.85 -20.76 -2.71
N ALA A 351 -10.98 -20.36 -2.13
CA ALA A 351 -10.97 -19.59 -0.88
C ALA A 351 -10.27 -20.36 0.24
N GLU A 352 -10.51 -21.68 0.33
CA GLU A 352 -9.83 -22.54 1.29
C GLU A 352 -8.34 -22.71 0.97
N GLU A 353 -7.97 -22.92 -0.30
CA GLU A 353 -6.56 -23.01 -0.74
C GLU A 353 -5.78 -21.73 -0.41
N LEU A 354 -6.37 -20.56 -0.65
CA LEU A 354 -5.78 -19.27 -0.32
C LEU A 354 -5.59 -19.06 1.18
N ARG A 355 -6.56 -19.51 2.01
CA ARG A 355 -6.42 -19.47 3.47
C ARG A 355 -5.25 -20.33 3.97
N HIS A 356 -4.98 -21.46 3.31
CA HIS A 356 -3.94 -22.39 3.73
C HIS A 356 -2.55 -22.08 3.17
N THR A 357 -2.49 -21.59 1.94
CA THR A 357 -1.22 -21.48 1.18
C THR A 357 -0.87 -20.05 0.79
N GLY A 358 -1.82 -19.12 0.82
CA GLY A 358 -1.63 -17.74 0.35
C GLY A 358 -1.46 -17.61 -1.16
N THR A 359 -1.62 -18.70 -1.91
CA THR A 359 -1.39 -18.74 -3.36
C THR A 359 -2.49 -19.52 -4.06
N TYR A 360 -2.74 -19.19 -5.33
CA TYR A 360 -3.58 -19.97 -6.21
C TYR A 360 -3.05 -19.80 -7.64
N THR A 361 -2.91 -20.92 -8.35
CA THR A 361 -2.51 -20.93 -9.76
C THR A 361 -3.55 -21.69 -10.56
N HIS A 362 -4.01 -21.10 -11.66
CA HIS A 362 -4.90 -21.77 -12.60
C HIS A 362 -4.28 -23.08 -13.08
N THR A 363 -5.06 -24.16 -13.06
CA THR A 363 -4.58 -25.47 -13.51
C THR A 363 -5.35 -25.90 -14.74
N THR A 364 -4.72 -26.70 -15.60
CA THR A 364 -5.39 -27.25 -16.80
C THR A 364 -6.54 -28.19 -16.45
N GLU A 365 -6.60 -28.68 -15.22
CA GLU A 365 -7.72 -29.48 -14.70
C GLU A 365 -9.03 -28.66 -14.63
N GLU A 366 -8.94 -27.33 -14.60
CA GLU A 366 -10.09 -26.42 -14.64
C GLU A 366 -10.73 -26.32 -16.03
N LEU A 367 -10.16 -26.94 -17.05
CA LEU A 367 -10.69 -26.98 -18.43
C LEU A 367 -11.40 -28.28 -18.79
N SER A 368 -11.34 -29.28 -17.90
CA SER A 368 -11.96 -30.61 -18.07
C SER A 368 -13.22 -30.74 -17.23
#